data_AF-A0A965ZS40-F1
#
_entry.id   AF-A0A965ZS40-F1
#
_cell.length_a   1.000
_cell.length_b   1.000
_cell.length_c   1.000
_cell.angle_alpha   90.00
_cell.angle_beta   90.00
_cell.angle_gamma   90.00
#
_symmetry.space_group_name_H-M   'P 1'
#
loop_
_entity.id
_entity.type
_entity.pdbx_description
1 polymer ?
#
loop_
_entity_poly.entity_id
_entity_poly.type
_entity_poly.pdbx_seq_one_letter_code
_entity_poly.pdbx_strand_id
1 'polypeptide(L)'
;MEGEEGSFSELVKEYSGDIPPAAMLSVLQDSGTVVVDGQGVTLHARAYVPSATPAEKLEILGTDVAELIDTIGHNLEADPAERYFQRKVSNVLVHPDAVPAFREFSTRKSQMLLEEYHAWLSNNEIDPEQDNGTEPRYVAVGIYYSLYPGPGEDSP
;
A
#
# COMPACT_ATOMS: atom_id res chain seq x y z
N MET A 1 -7.49 -20.07 14.79
CA MET A 1 -6.17 -20.23 14.12
C MET A 1 -6.28 -21.20 12.96
N GLU A 2 -6.67 -22.47 13.18
CA GLU A 2 -6.92 -23.45 12.12
C GLU A 2 -8.41 -23.83 12.05
N GLY A 3 -8.92 -24.18 10.87
CA GLY A 3 -10.32 -24.59 10.64
C GLY A 3 -10.72 -24.55 9.16
N GLU A 4 -11.82 -25.22 8.80
CA GLU A 4 -12.33 -25.31 7.42
C GLU A 4 -13.12 -24.07 6.96
N GLU A 5 -13.64 -23.24 7.89
CA GLU A 5 -14.33 -21.99 7.55
C GLU A 5 -13.96 -20.86 8.54
N GLY A 6 -13.66 -19.67 8.01
CA GLY A 6 -13.43 -18.44 8.77
C GLY A 6 -12.13 -18.44 9.59
N SER A 7 -11.16 -19.28 9.23
CA SER A 7 -9.90 -19.39 9.96
C SER A 7 -8.83 -18.45 9.42
N PHE A 8 -7.90 -18.02 10.28
CA PHE A 8 -6.74 -17.23 9.87
C PHE A 8 -5.92 -17.98 8.81
N SER A 9 -5.76 -19.30 8.93
CA SER A 9 -5.05 -20.11 7.92
C SER A 9 -5.73 -20.11 6.55
N GLU A 10 -7.06 -19.99 6.49
CA GLU A 10 -7.81 -19.87 5.23
C GLU A 10 -7.59 -18.49 4.61
N LEU A 11 -7.68 -17.42 5.40
CA LEU A 11 -7.35 -16.05 4.97
C LEU A 11 -5.91 -15.94 4.44
N VAL A 12 -4.94 -16.58 5.10
CA VAL A 12 -3.56 -16.56 4.60
C VAL A 12 -3.44 -17.30 3.26
N LYS A 13 -4.07 -18.46 3.11
CA LYS A 13 -4.06 -19.19 1.84
C LYS A 13 -4.70 -18.40 0.70
N GLU A 14 -5.79 -17.69 0.99
CA GLU A 14 -6.54 -16.93 -0.01
C GLU A 14 -5.81 -15.64 -0.43
N TYR A 15 -5.17 -14.93 0.52
CA TYR A 15 -4.61 -13.59 0.26
C TYR A 15 -3.08 -13.51 0.26
N SER A 16 -2.36 -14.57 0.63
CA SER A 16 -0.90 -14.54 0.82
C SER A 16 -0.13 -15.56 -0.01
N GLY A 17 -0.81 -16.33 -0.87
CA GLY A 17 -0.20 -17.38 -1.69
C GLY A 17 0.51 -18.45 -0.84
N ASP A 18 1.79 -18.71 -1.15
CA ASP A 18 2.60 -19.77 -0.53
C ASP A 18 3.16 -19.45 0.87
N ILE A 19 2.82 -18.29 1.45
CA ILE A 19 3.32 -17.92 2.78
C ILE A 19 2.65 -18.82 3.85
N PRO A 20 3.42 -19.54 4.68
CA PRO A 20 2.83 -20.34 5.75
C PRO A 20 2.04 -19.47 6.74
N PRO A 21 0.85 -19.88 7.20
CA PRO A 21 0.03 -19.13 8.15
C PRO A 21 0.79 -18.66 9.40
N ALA A 22 1.66 -19.51 9.96
CA ALA A 22 2.48 -19.14 11.11
C ALA A 22 3.47 -18.00 10.80
N ALA A 23 4.04 -17.97 9.58
CA ALA A 23 4.95 -16.92 9.15
C ALA A 23 4.20 -15.60 8.94
N MET A 24 3.05 -15.64 8.26
CA MET A 24 2.22 -14.44 8.07
C MET A 24 1.71 -13.88 9.41
N LEU A 25 1.33 -14.75 10.35
CA LEU A 25 0.93 -14.32 11.69
C LEU A 25 2.04 -13.58 12.41
N SER A 26 3.28 -14.10 12.36
CA SER A 26 4.45 -13.44 12.95
C SER A 26 4.66 -12.04 12.37
N VAL A 27 4.62 -11.90 11.04
CA VAL A 27 4.79 -10.60 10.35
C VAL A 27 3.70 -9.60 10.76
N LEU A 28 2.45 -10.04 10.83
CA LEU A 28 1.32 -9.18 11.21
C LEU A 28 1.33 -8.82 12.70
N GLN A 29 1.85 -9.69 13.57
CA GLN A 29 2.02 -9.39 14.99
C GLN A 29 3.19 -8.42 15.22
N ASP A 30 4.32 -8.65 14.55
CA ASP A 30 5.53 -7.83 14.66
C ASP A 30 5.30 -6.39 14.15
N SER A 31 4.37 -6.21 13.22
CA SER A 31 3.90 -4.90 12.74
C SER A 31 2.80 -4.26 13.59
N GLY A 32 2.26 -4.98 14.58
CA GLY A 32 1.11 -4.54 15.38
C GLY A 32 -0.21 -4.50 14.59
N THR A 33 -0.25 -5.13 13.41
CA THR A 33 -1.44 -5.17 12.54
C THR A 33 -2.51 -6.08 13.11
N VAL A 34 -2.11 -7.19 13.75
CA VAL A 34 -3.02 -8.13 14.42
C VAL A 34 -2.59 -8.38 15.86
N VAL A 35 -3.56 -8.71 16.70
CA VAL A 35 -3.33 -9.21 18.07
C VAL A 35 -3.88 -10.62 18.17
N VAL A 36 -3.12 -11.50 18.80
CA VAL A 36 -3.59 -12.85 19.17
C VAL A 36 -4.02 -12.81 20.63
N ASP A 37 -5.28 -13.15 20.87
CA ASP A 37 -5.84 -13.30 22.22
C ASP A 37 -6.43 -14.71 22.42
N GLY A 38 -7.01 -14.95 23.60
CA GLY A 38 -7.62 -16.24 23.93
C GLY A 38 -8.85 -16.62 23.08
N GLN A 39 -9.33 -15.73 22.20
CA GLN A 39 -10.45 -15.96 21.29
C GLN A 39 -10.04 -16.08 19.82
N GLY A 40 -8.84 -15.64 19.43
CA GLY A 40 -8.33 -15.81 18.08
C GLY A 40 -7.36 -14.71 17.63
N VAL A 41 -7.35 -14.46 16.32
CA VAL A 41 -6.57 -13.38 15.70
C VAL A 41 -7.51 -12.23 15.38
N THR A 42 -7.25 -11.04 15.91
CA THR A 42 -8.08 -9.85 15.73
C THR A 42 -7.30 -8.76 15.00
N LEU A 43 -7.89 -8.15 13.97
CA LEU A 43 -7.30 -7.02 13.24
C LEU A 43 -7.30 -5.77 14.13
N HIS A 44 -6.11 -5.26 14.43
CA HIS A 44 -5.90 -4.09 15.28
C HIS A 44 -5.61 -2.81 14.49
N ALA A 45 -4.92 -2.92 13.37
CA ALA A 45 -4.72 -1.83 12.41
C ALA A 45 -5.18 -2.26 11.01
N ARG A 46 -5.85 -1.35 10.28
CA ARG A 46 -6.32 -1.62 8.91
C ARG A 46 -5.22 -1.53 7.84
N ALA A 47 -4.03 -1.11 8.22
CA ALA A 47 -2.89 -1.02 7.32
C ALA A 47 -1.71 -1.73 7.96
N TYR A 48 -1.16 -2.71 7.25
CA TYR A 48 0.16 -3.23 7.54
C TYR A 48 1.17 -2.14 7.22
N VAL A 49 1.81 -1.60 8.25
CA VAL A 49 3.02 -0.80 8.08
C VAL A 49 4.17 -1.71 8.50
N PRO A 50 5.06 -2.13 7.57
CA PRO A 50 6.19 -2.95 7.93
C PRO A 50 6.93 -2.31 9.10
N SER A 51 7.12 -3.06 10.19
CA SER A 51 8.17 -2.80 11.17
C SER A 51 9.54 -3.13 10.56
N ALA A 52 9.76 -2.66 9.33
CA ALA A 52 10.95 -2.85 8.56
C ALA A 52 12.13 -2.26 9.34
N THR A 53 13.22 -3.00 9.35
CA THR A 53 14.52 -2.47 9.75
C THR A 53 14.82 -1.20 8.95
N PRO A 54 15.68 -0.29 9.44
CA PRO A 54 16.04 0.91 8.69
C PRO A 54 16.49 0.63 7.24
N ALA A 55 17.11 -0.53 6.98
CA ALA A 55 17.55 -0.95 5.64
C ALA A 55 16.38 -1.31 4.70
N GLU A 56 15.43 -2.13 5.16
CA GLU A 56 14.24 -2.50 4.39
C GLU A 56 13.34 -1.29 4.12
N LYS A 57 13.24 -0.34 5.08
CA LYS A 57 12.56 0.94 4.86
C LYS A 57 13.22 1.77 3.77
N LEU A 58 14.55 1.78 3.72
CA LEU A 58 15.30 2.50 2.68
C LEU A 58 15.13 1.86 1.31
N GLU A 59 15.03 0.53 1.24
CA GLU A 59 14.79 -0.18 -0.02
C GLU A 59 13.39 0.11 -0.57
N ILE A 60 12.36 0.00 0.26
CA ILE A 60 10.98 0.32 -0.13
C ILE A 60 10.88 1.78 -0.60
N LEU A 61 11.39 2.72 0.21
CA LEU A 61 11.33 4.14 -0.14
C LEU A 61 12.21 4.49 -1.36
N GLY A 62 13.29 3.75 -1.59
CA GLY A 62 14.13 3.91 -2.78
C GLY A 62 13.39 3.50 -4.05
N THR A 63 12.68 2.37 -4.01
CA THR A 63 11.87 1.87 -5.12
C THR A 63 10.70 2.80 -5.44
N ASP A 64 9.91 3.19 -4.43
CA ASP A 64 8.75 4.08 -4.63
C ASP A 64 9.14 5.44 -5.25
N VAL A 65 10.29 5.98 -4.83
CA VAL A 65 10.81 7.24 -5.38
C VAL A 65 11.27 7.03 -6.83
N ALA A 66 11.96 5.93 -7.13
CA ALA A 66 12.38 5.61 -8.50
C ALA A 66 11.18 5.52 -9.45
N GLU A 67 10.11 4.82 -9.05
CA GLU A 67 8.87 4.70 -9.82
C GLU A 67 8.21 6.06 -10.12
N LEU A 68 8.19 6.96 -9.13
CA LEU A 68 7.67 8.30 -9.31
C LEU A 68 8.53 9.11 -10.30
N ILE A 69 9.86 9.02 -10.20
CA ILE A 69 10.78 9.70 -11.12
C ILE A 69 10.62 9.15 -12.53
N ASP A 70 10.53 7.83 -12.70
CA ASP A 70 10.31 7.19 -14.00
C ASP A 70 8.98 7.62 -14.62
N THR A 71 7.91 7.71 -13.81
CA THR A 71 6.61 8.25 -14.25
C THR A 71 6.73 9.70 -14.71
N ILE A 72 7.49 10.54 -14.00
CA ILE A 72 7.76 11.92 -14.42
C ILE A 72 8.53 11.93 -15.74
N GLY A 73 9.60 11.14 -15.86
CA GLY A 73 10.41 11.02 -17.07
C GLY A 73 9.58 10.64 -18.29
N HIS A 74 8.81 9.55 -18.19
CA HIS A 74 7.87 9.12 -19.23
C HIS A 74 6.91 10.24 -19.62
N ASN A 75 6.29 10.92 -18.65
CA ASN A 75 5.31 11.95 -18.92
C ASN A 75 5.86 13.22 -19.57
N LEU A 76 7.15 13.52 -19.39
CA LEU A 76 7.82 14.64 -20.03
C LEU A 76 8.03 14.41 -21.54
N GLU A 77 8.28 13.16 -21.93
CA GLU A 77 8.64 12.78 -23.30
C GLU A 77 7.44 12.25 -24.10
N ALA A 78 6.47 11.60 -23.43
CA ALA A 78 5.34 10.96 -24.08
C ALA A 78 4.31 11.94 -24.66
N ASP A 79 3.70 11.51 -25.76
CA ASP A 79 2.55 12.18 -26.35
C ASP A 79 1.41 12.31 -25.33
N PRO A 80 0.60 13.40 -25.37
CA PRO A 80 -0.43 13.64 -24.35
C PRO A 80 -1.41 12.49 -24.11
N ALA A 81 -1.66 11.64 -25.11
CA ALA A 81 -2.54 10.48 -25.01
C ALA A 81 -1.91 9.26 -24.31
N GLU A 82 -0.58 9.19 -24.25
CA GLU A 82 0.18 8.06 -23.69
C GLU A 82 0.78 8.34 -22.32
N ARG A 83 0.57 9.56 -21.80
CA ARG A 83 1.04 9.94 -20.45
C ARG A 83 0.33 9.13 -19.39
N TYR A 84 1.11 8.62 -18.44
CA TYR A 84 0.60 8.00 -17.22
C TYR A 84 -0.14 9.02 -16.36
N PHE A 85 -1.14 8.53 -15.61
CA PHE A 85 -1.88 9.37 -14.69
C PHE A 85 -0.97 9.90 -13.58
N GLN A 86 -0.78 11.22 -13.55
CA GLN A 86 0.00 11.90 -12.52
C GLN A 86 -0.69 13.20 -12.13
N ARG A 87 -1.39 13.22 -10.99
CA ARG A 87 -2.16 14.38 -10.50
C ARG A 87 -2.04 14.51 -8.99
N LYS A 88 -2.16 15.74 -8.49
CA LYS A 88 -2.14 16.08 -7.06
C LYS A 88 -3.26 17.07 -6.74
N VAL A 89 -3.88 16.93 -5.58
CA VAL A 89 -4.71 17.96 -4.96
C VAL A 89 -3.91 18.62 -3.83
N SER A 90 -3.87 19.95 -3.81
CA SER A 90 -3.22 20.70 -2.71
C SER A 90 -3.86 22.06 -2.52
N ASN A 91 -3.86 22.53 -1.28
CA ASN A 91 -4.33 23.85 -0.91
C ASN A 91 -3.40 24.42 0.18
N VAL A 92 -2.87 25.61 -0.05
CA VAL A 92 -1.94 26.30 0.86
C VAL A 92 -2.66 27.07 1.98
N LEU A 93 -3.99 27.14 1.94
CA LEU A 93 -4.84 27.91 2.86
C LEU A 93 -5.80 27.02 3.67
N VAL A 94 -5.41 25.77 3.95
CA VAL A 94 -6.19 24.90 4.86
C VAL A 94 -6.04 25.40 6.29
N HIS A 95 -7.16 25.59 6.99
CA HIS A 95 -7.14 25.98 8.39
C HIS A 95 -6.40 24.92 9.24
N PRO A 96 -5.48 25.30 10.15
CA PRO A 96 -4.69 24.34 10.93
C PRO A 96 -5.55 23.30 11.68
N ASP A 97 -6.66 23.74 12.28
CA ASP A 97 -7.59 22.85 13.00
C ASP A 97 -8.26 21.81 12.11
N ALA A 98 -8.30 22.01 10.78
CA ALA A 98 -8.86 21.05 9.83
C ALA A 98 -7.84 19.98 9.40
N VAL A 99 -6.54 20.19 9.65
CA VAL A 99 -5.47 19.28 9.20
C VAL A 99 -5.62 17.87 9.79
N PRO A 100 -5.91 17.67 11.10
CA PRO A 100 -6.10 16.33 11.65
C PRO A 100 -7.29 15.59 10.99
N ALA A 101 -8.42 16.28 10.84
CA ALA A 101 -9.61 15.71 10.21
C ALA A 101 -9.37 15.35 8.74
N PHE A 102 -8.64 16.20 8.01
CA PHE A 102 -8.28 15.92 6.62
C PHE A 102 -7.32 14.74 6.50
N ARG A 103 -6.32 14.63 7.39
CA ARG A 103 -5.39 13.48 7.42
C ARG A 103 -6.15 12.17 7.59
N GLU A 104 -7.06 12.09 8.56
CA GLU A 104 -7.88 10.89 8.79
C GLU A 104 -8.76 10.58 7.57
N PHE A 105 -9.43 11.61 7.03
CA PHE A 105 -10.26 11.49 5.84
C PHE A 105 -9.47 10.96 4.64
N SER A 106 -8.31 11.57 4.34
CA SER A 106 -7.48 11.17 3.21
C SER A 106 -6.92 9.77 3.40
N THR A 107 -6.39 9.44 4.58
CA THR A 107 -5.83 8.10 4.85
C THR A 107 -6.88 7.02 4.66
N ARG A 108 -8.08 7.20 5.21
CA ARG A 108 -9.16 6.22 5.03
C ARG A 108 -9.56 6.04 3.56
N LYS A 109 -9.67 7.14 2.80
CA LYS A 109 -10.03 7.09 1.38
C LYS A 109 -8.92 6.46 0.52
N SER A 110 -7.66 6.81 0.78
CA SER A 110 -6.50 6.22 0.11
C SER A 110 -6.41 4.72 0.37
N GLN A 111 -6.57 4.29 1.61
CA GLN A 111 -6.53 2.86 1.97
C GLN A 111 -7.61 2.07 1.24
N MET A 112 -8.86 2.55 1.26
CA MET A 112 -9.96 1.89 0.52
C MET A 112 -9.67 1.75 -0.98
N LEU A 113 -9.03 2.75 -1.58
CA LEU A 113 -8.68 2.71 -3.01
C LEU A 113 -7.53 1.73 -3.29
N LEU A 114 -6.53 1.68 -2.42
CA LEU A 114 -5.44 0.69 -2.53
C LEU A 114 -5.96 -0.73 -2.40
N GLU A 115 -6.92 -0.98 -1.50
CA GLU A 115 -7.59 -2.28 -1.36
C GLU A 115 -8.36 -2.66 -2.63
N GLU A 116 -9.05 -1.70 -3.26
CA GLU A 116 -9.74 -1.90 -4.54
C GLU A 116 -8.75 -2.25 -5.67
N TYR A 117 -7.62 -1.53 -5.77
CA TYR A 117 -6.58 -1.83 -6.74
C TYR A 117 -5.90 -3.17 -6.48
N HIS A 118 -5.61 -3.50 -5.22
CA HIS A 118 -5.03 -4.78 -4.87
C HIS A 118 -5.96 -5.93 -5.28
N ALA A 119 -7.24 -5.86 -4.91
CA ALA A 119 -8.22 -6.89 -5.31
C ALA A 119 -8.33 -7.00 -6.83
N TRP A 120 -8.28 -5.89 -7.57
CA TRP A 120 -8.27 -5.94 -9.03
C TRP A 120 -7.00 -6.58 -9.58
N LEU A 121 -5.82 -6.21 -9.09
CA LEU A 121 -4.54 -6.76 -9.54
C LEU A 121 -4.47 -8.27 -9.28
N SER A 122 -4.85 -8.72 -8.08
CA SER A 122 -4.84 -10.15 -7.74
C SER A 122 -5.81 -10.97 -8.59
N ASN A 123 -6.97 -10.41 -8.96
CA ASN A 123 -7.90 -11.05 -9.89
C ASN A 123 -7.40 -11.09 -11.36
N ASN A 124 -6.31 -10.39 -11.68
CA ASN A 124 -5.71 -10.32 -13.01
C ASN A 124 -4.24 -10.80 -13.00
N GLU A 125 -3.85 -11.59 -11.99
CA GLU A 125 -2.57 -12.28 -11.96
C GLU A 125 -2.53 -13.40 -13.00
N ILE A 126 -1.32 -13.74 -13.45
CA ILE A 126 -1.09 -14.87 -14.35
C ILE A 126 -1.36 -16.16 -13.58
N ASP A 127 -2.20 -17.04 -14.13
CA ASP A 127 -2.34 -18.40 -13.62
C ASP A 127 -1.17 -19.25 -14.13
N PRO A 128 -0.26 -19.74 -13.25
CA PRO A 128 0.92 -20.49 -13.68
C PRO A 128 0.58 -21.79 -14.42
N GLU A 129 -0.60 -22.36 -14.20
CA GLU A 129 -1.05 -23.61 -14.82
C GLU A 129 -1.75 -23.34 -16.17
N GLN A 130 -2.47 -22.23 -16.29
CA GLN A 130 -3.30 -21.92 -17.47
C GLN A 130 -2.64 -20.96 -18.46
N ASP A 131 -1.84 -20.01 -17.99
CA ASP A 131 -1.26 -18.93 -18.79
C ASP A 131 0.19 -19.22 -19.19
N ASN A 132 0.43 -20.45 -19.63
CA ASN A 132 1.76 -20.92 -20.00
C ASN A 132 2.33 -20.11 -21.17
N GLY A 133 3.46 -19.44 -20.95
CA GLY A 133 4.14 -18.60 -21.94
C GLY A 133 3.74 -17.11 -21.92
N THR A 134 2.89 -16.69 -20.98
CA THR A 134 2.58 -15.27 -20.76
C THR A 134 3.62 -14.63 -19.84
N GLU A 135 4.14 -13.45 -20.23
CA GLU A 135 5.08 -12.69 -19.39
C GLU A 135 4.33 -11.75 -18.42
N PRO A 136 4.63 -11.79 -17.11
CA PRO A 136 4.02 -10.88 -16.15
C PRO A 136 4.44 -9.43 -16.40
N ARG A 137 3.52 -8.51 -16.12
CA ARG A 137 3.78 -7.07 -16.17
C ARG A 137 3.71 -6.49 -14.77
N TYR A 138 4.76 -5.76 -14.41
CA TYR A 138 4.76 -4.97 -13.19
C TYR A 138 3.99 -3.66 -13.43
N VAL A 139 3.02 -3.38 -12.56
CA VAL A 139 2.28 -2.11 -12.52
C VAL A 139 2.13 -1.67 -11.07
N ALA A 140 2.24 -0.37 -10.82
CA ALA A 140 2.18 0.20 -9.48
C ALA A 140 1.33 1.47 -9.46
N VAL A 141 0.61 1.69 -8.35
CA VAL A 141 -0.10 2.94 -8.05
C VAL A 141 0.17 3.33 -6.61
N GLY A 142 1.04 4.33 -6.42
CA GLY A 142 1.37 4.89 -5.12
C GLY A 142 0.46 6.06 -4.73
N ILE A 143 0.02 6.11 -3.47
CA ILE A 143 -0.74 7.23 -2.91
C ILE A 143 -0.05 7.71 -1.64
N TYR A 144 0.27 9.01 -1.57
CA TYR A 144 0.97 9.61 -0.43
C TYR A 144 0.24 10.85 0.10
N TYR A 145 0.47 11.12 1.39
CA TYR A 145 0.04 12.34 2.07
C TYR A 145 1.28 13.16 2.44
N SER A 146 1.27 14.45 2.13
CA SER A 146 2.33 15.38 2.53
C SER A 146 1.74 16.52 3.34
N LEU A 147 2.33 16.80 4.49
CA LEU A 147 2.06 17.98 5.30
C LEU A 147 3.36 18.76 5.43
N TYR A 148 3.36 19.98 4.92
CA TYR A 148 4.46 20.91 5.12
C TYR A 148 4.04 21.91 6.20
N PRO A 149 4.97 22.35 7.06
CA PRO A 149 4.72 23.50 7.90
C PRO A 149 4.30 24.69 7.04
N GLY A 150 3.41 25.54 7.57
CA GLY A 150 3.08 26.80 6.90
C GLY A 150 4.34 27.64 6.68
N PRO A 151 4.31 28.65 5.77
CA PRO A 151 5.47 29.49 5.51
C PRO A 151 5.93 30.18 6.81
N GLY A 152 6.97 29.62 7.42
CA GLY A 152 7.77 30.15 8.52
C GLY A 152 9.23 30.01 8.12
N GLU A 153 10.08 30.94 8.60
CA GLU A 153 11.31 31.50 8.00
C GLU A 153 12.35 30.59 7.30
N ASP A 154 12.22 29.27 7.33
CA ASP A 154 13.11 28.33 6.64
C ASP A 154 12.29 27.33 5.81
N SER A 155 11.78 27.76 4.65
CA SER A 155 11.47 26.85 3.54
C SER A 155 12.63 26.93 2.53
N PRO A 156 13.14 25.78 2.04
CA PRO A 156 14.20 25.74 1.03
C PRO A 156 13.78 26.38 -0.30
#